data_AF-A0A3E0AMG6-F1
#
_entry.id   AF-A0A3E0AMG6-F1
#
_cell.length_a   1.000
_cell.length_b   1.000
_cell.length_c   1.000
_cell.angle_alpha   90.00
_cell.angle_beta   90.00
_cell.angle_gamma   90.00
#
_symmetry.space_group_name_H-M   'P 1'
#
loop_
_entity.id
_entity.type
_entity.pdbx_description
1 polymer ?
#
loop_
_entity_poly.entity_id
_entity_poly.type
_entity_poly.pdbx_seq_one_letter_code
_entity_poly.pdbx_strand_id
1 'polypeptide(L)'
;MNKRFVVMLSILLSIAFIGTSCGPRVEPTPTIDPNAVMTEVAQTVAAEITAEALLTPSPTATLAPTPTIPATPTQDLTALPTVPTVAVTAPVTNSAAATAPVTTADNLDVLSDVTIPDGTAFYTNESFNKVWKVKNSGSTTWDSTYSIVNIDGNTFGADTVIPLTTSVLPGGEFELGIKMKSPSAYGEYMSRWKLMNANGQIFGTEMYVYIKVTEKAQKTATPAG
;
A
#
# COMPACT_ATOMS: atom_id res chain seq x y z
N MET A 1 53.85 -60.13 21.91
CA MET A 1 52.43 -59.72 22.09
C MET A 1 51.87 -59.43 20.71
N ASN A 2 50.92 -60.24 20.23
CA ASN A 2 50.57 -60.27 18.81
C ASN A 2 49.51 -59.20 18.52
N LYS A 3 49.69 -58.40 17.46
CA LYS A 3 48.78 -57.29 17.09
C LYS A 3 47.31 -57.73 16.97
N ARG A 4 47.07 -58.99 16.58
CA ARG A 4 45.74 -59.62 16.51
C ARG A 4 45.12 -59.90 17.89
N PHE A 5 45.94 -60.21 18.90
CA PHE A 5 45.48 -60.45 20.27
C PHE A 5 45.06 -59.16 20.97
N VAL A 6 45.79 -58.06 20.73
CA VAL A 6 45.45 -56.73 21.26
C VAL A 6 44.12 -56.23 20.67
N VAL A 7 43.94 -56.38 19.34
CA VAL A 7 42.69 -55.97 18.67
C VAL A 7 41.49 -56.81 19.14
N MET A 8 41.66 -58.12 19.36
CA MET A 8 40.56 -58.96 19.84
C MET A 8 40.17 -58.64 21.30
N LEU A 9 41.14 -58.29 22.15
CA LEU A 9 40.88 -57.88 23.54
C LEU A 9 40.17 -56.51 23.59
N SER A 10 40.51 -55.58 22.68
CA SER A 10 39.82 -54.28 22.56
C SER A 10 38.36 -54.41 22.09
N ILE A 11 38.07 -55.36 21.19
CA ILE A 11 36.71 -55.62 20.70
C ILE A 11 35.86 -56.31 21.79
N LEU A 12 36.44 -57.25 22.55
CA LEU A 12 35.73 -57.90 23.67
C LEU A 12 35.41 -56.92 24.82
N LEU A 13 36.29 -55.94 25.07
CA LEU A 13 36.06 -54.94 26.14
C LEU A 13 35.02 -53.88 25.74
N SER A 14 34.82 -53.62 24.44
CA SER A 14 33.82 -52.66 23.94
C SER A 14 32.41 -53.26 23.81
N ILE A 15 32.29 -54.57 23.55
CA ILE A 15 31.00 -55.26 23.52
C ILE A 15 30.41 -55.46 24.93
N ALA A 16 31.26 -55.55 25.96
CA ALA A 16 30.83 -55.71 27.35
C ALA A 16 30.19 -54.43 27.97
N PHE A 17 30.26 -53.28 27.32
CA PHE A 17 29.79 -51.99 27.86
C PHE A 17 28.38 -51.58 27.40
N ILE A 18 27.69 -52.38 26.57
CA ILE A 18 26.35 -52.05 26.01
C ILE A 18 25.22 -52.81 26.74
N GLY A 19 25.53 -53.60 27.77
CA GLY A 19 24.60 -54.56 28.37
C GLY A 19 23.89 -54.17 29.67
N THR A 20 23.77 -52.90 30.07
CA THR A 20 23.09 -52.58 31.35
C THR A 20 22.43 -51.19 31.37
N SER A 21 21.25 -51.09 30.75
CA SER A 21 20.28 -50.05 31.12
C SER A 21 18.84 -50.55 30.99
N CYS A 22 18.49 -51.57 31.77
CA CYS A 22 17.08 -51.88 32.04
C CYS A 22 16.81 -51.49 33.50
N GLY A 23 16.37 -50.25 33.72
CA GLY A 23 15.70 -49.86 34.97
C GLY A 23 14.24 -50.31 34.95
N PRO A 24 13.58 -50.49 36.11
CA PRO A 24 12.16 -50.82 36.15
C PRO A 24 11.36 -49.70 35.46
N ARG A 25 10.61 -50.06 34.42
CA ARG A 25 9.68 -49.17 33.73
C ARG A 25 8.54 -48.85 34.70
N VAL A 26 8.60 -47.68 35.33
CA VAL A 26 7.43 -47.09 36.00
C VAL A 26 6.53 -46.60 34.88
N GLU A 27 5.42 -47.29 34.65
CA GLU A 27 4.41 -46.86 33.70
C GLU A 27 3.75 -45.60 34.28
N PRO A 28 3.75 -44.45 33.59
CA PRO A 28 3.05 -43.28 34.10
C PRO A 28 1.56 -43.60 34.14
N THR A 29 0.96 -43.61 35.33
CA THR A 29 -0.49 -43.53 35.49
C THR A 29 -0.98 -42.37 34.60
N PRO A 30 -1.96 -42.58 33.70
CA PRO A 30 -2.45 -41.50 32.85
C PRO A 30 -2.97 -40.39 33.76
N THR A 31 -2.19 -39.33 33.86
CA THR A 31 -2.61 -38.11 34.55
C THR A 31 -3.51 -37.41 33.56
N ILE A 32 -4.83 -37.61 33.73
CA ILE A 32 -5.84 -36.91 32.96
C ILE A 32 -5.67 -35.42 33.27
N ASP A 33 -5.10 -34.67 32.33
CA ASP A 33 -5.05 -33.21 32.37
C ASP A 33 -6.46 -32.70 32.05
N PRO A 34 -7.16 -32.04 33.00
CA PRO A 34 -8.51 -31.53 32.79
C PRO A 34 -8.61 -30.58 31.58
N ASN A 35 -7.51 -29.93 31.17
CA ASN A 35 -7.51 -29.01 30.03
C ASN A 35 -7.51 -29.74 28.66
N ALA A 36 -7.03 -30.98 28.59
CA ALA A 36 -7.07 -31.76 27.36
C ALA A 36 -8.51 -32.19 27.02
N VAL A 37 -9.30 -32.53 28.03
CA VAL A 37 -10.72 -32.92 27.87
C VAL A 37 -11.58 -31.73 27.43
N MET A 38 -11.29 -30.50 27.90
CA MET A 38 -12.02 -29.31 27.43
C MET A 38 -11.74 -28.95 25.97
N THR A 39 -10.58 -29.35 25.44
CA THR A 39 -10.20 -29.05 24.05
C THR A 39 -10.95 -29.95 23.06
N GLU A 40 -11.23 -31.21 23.41
CA GLU A 40 -11.99 -32.13 22.55
C GLU A 40 -13.48 -31.74 22.44
N VAL A 41 -14.08 -31.21 23.53
CA VAL A 41 -15.47 -30.73 23.49
C VAL A 41 -15.60 -29.48 22.62
N ALA A 42 -14.62 -28.57 22.66
CA ALA A 42 -14.61 -27.36 21.84
C ALA A 42 -14.54 -27.67 20.33
N GLN A 43 -13.82 -28.73 19.94
CA GLN A 43 -13.73 -29.15 18.54
C GLN A 43 -15.06 -29.69 18.00
N THR A 44 -15.86 -30.35 18.83
CA THR A 44 -17.16 -30.90 18.42
C THR A 44 -18.19 -29.80 18.17
N VAL A 45 -18.23 -28.76 19.02
CA VAL A 45 -19.14 -27.62 18.84
C VAL A 45 -18.82 -26.82 17.57
N ALA A 46 -17.53 -26.66 17.22
CA ALA A 46 -17.14 -25.96 15.99
C ALA A 46 -17.55 -26.71 14.71
N ALA A 47 -17.59 -28.05 14.76
CA ALA A 47 -18.03 -28.86 13.63
C ALA A 47 -19.55 -28.75 13.41
N GLU A 48 -20.34 -28.72 14.48
CA GLU A 48 -21.80 -28.55 14.38
C GLU A 48 -22.19 -27.17 13.84
N ILE A 49 -21.54 -26.09 14.30
CA ILE A 49 -21.78 -24.73 13.80
C ILE A 49 -21.43 -24.60 12.30
N THR A 50 -20.39 -25.30 11.84
CA THR A 50 -20.00 -25.29 10.42
C THR A 50 -21.01 -26.04 9.55
N ALA A 51 -21.63 -27.11 10.07
CA ALA A 51 -22.66 -27.87 9.34
C ALA A 51 -23.97 -27.08 9.18
N GLU A 52 -24.37 -26.28 10.18
CA GLU A 52 -25.54 -25.41 10.08
C GLU A 52 -25.35 -24.25 9.10
N ALA A 53 -24.12 -23.72 8.98
CA ALA A 53 -23.81 -22.69 8.00
C ALA A 53 -24.01 -23.16 6.55
N LEU A 54 -23.84 -24.47 6.26
CA LEU A 54 -24.04 -25.02 4.91
C LEU A 54 -25.52 -25.13 4.49
N LEU A 55 -26.44 -25.09 5.44
CA LEU A 55 -27.90 -25.18 5.18
C LEU A 55 -28.59 -23.81 5.20
N THR A 56 -27.85 -22.74 5.51
CA THR A 56 -28.40 -21.39 5.44
C THR A 56 -28.34 -20.88 3.99
N PRO A 57 -29.48 -20.57 3.35
CA PRO A 57 -29.46 -19.97 2.01
C PRO A 57 -28.80 -18.60 2.10
N SER A 58 -27.70 -18.43 1.35
CA SER A 58 -27.06 -17.13 1.20
C SER A 58 -28.05 -16.15 0.57
N PRO A 59 -28.22 -14.93 1.09
CA PRO A 59 -29.08 -13.94 0.46
C PRO A 59 -28.53 -13.61 -0.93
N THR A 60 -29.23 -14.05 -1.97
CA THR A 60 -28.97 -13.62 -3.35
C THR A 60 -29.11 -12.10 -3.40
N ALA A 61 -28.02 -11.41 -3.71
CA ALA A 61 -28.05 -9.97 -3.95
C ALA A 61 -28.93 -9.70 -5.18
N THR A 62 -30.17 -9.28 -4.94
CA THR A 62 -31.05 -8.74 -5.97
C THR A 62 -30.42 -7.45 -6.48
N LEU A 63 -29.91 -7.48 -7.72
CA LEU A 63 -29.43 -6.28 -8.39
C LEU A 63 -30.57 -5.26 -8.47
N ALA A 64 -30.34 -4.06 -7.93
CA ALA A 64 -31.26 -2.94 -8.09
C ALA A 64 -31.46 -2.64 -9.59
N PRO A 65 -32.67 -2.25 -10.02
CA PRO A 65 -32.91 -1.93 -11.42
C PRO A 65 -32.02 -0.77 -11.87
N THR A 66 -31.29 -0.97 -12.96
CA THR A 66 -30.50 0.05 -13.64
C THR A 66 -31.41 1.25 -13.98
N PRO A 67 -31.08 2.49 -13.58
CA PRO A 67 -31.84 3.64 -14.00
C PRO A 67 -31.76 3.79 -15.52
N THR A 68 -32.91 3.73 -16.20
CA THR A 68 -33.03 4.06 -17.62
C THR A 68 -32.75 5.55 -17.80
N ILE A 69 -31.57 5.87 -18.34
CA ILE A 69 -31.19 7.25 -18.66
C ILE A 69 -32.09 7.73 -19.81
N PRO A 70 -32.79 8.88 -19.69
CA PRO A 70 -33.54 9.47 -20.78
C PRO A 70 -32.61 9.76 -21.96
N ALA A 71 -33.02 9.40 -23.18
CA ALA A 71 -32.26 9.68 -24.39
C ALA A 71 -31.98 11.20 -24.48
N THR A 72 -30.70 11.56 -24.50
CA THR A 72 -30.24 12.92 -24.75
C THR A 72 -30.72 13.37 -26.13
N PRO A 73 -31.35 14.55 -26.27
CA PRO A 73 -31.70 15.08 -27.57
C PRO A 73 -30.41 15.36 -28.36
N THR A 74 -30.27 14.70 -29.50
CA THR A 74 -29.25 15.01 -30.51
C THR A 74 -29.48 16.43 -31.01
N GLN A 75 -28.66 17.38 -30.57
CA GLN A 75 -28.66 18.71 -31.17
C GLN A 75 -27.91 18.66 -32.50
N ASP A 76 -28.65 19.02 -33.54
CA ASP A 76 -28.19 19.23 -34.91
C ASP A 76 -27.24 20.43 -34.95
N LEU A 77 -25.96 20.17 -35.22
CA LEU A 77 -24.95 21.21 -35.42
C LEU A 77 -25.07 21.75 -36.85
N THR A 78 -26.03 22.66 -37.04
CA THR A 78 -26.18 23.42 -38.26
C THR A 78 -25.23 24.64 -38.30
N ALA A 79 -24.42 24.68 -39.36
CA ALA A 79 -23.72 25.81 -39.99
C ALA A 79 -22.48 26.43 -39.31
N LEU A 80 -21.34 26.22 -39.98
CA LEU A 80 -20.09 26.95 -39.86
C LEU A 80 -20.24 28.38 -40.43
N PRO A 81 -19.93 29.45 -39.68
CA PRO A 81 -19.80 30.77 -40.26
C PRO A 81 -18.44 30.92 -40.97
N THR A 82 -18.49 31.27 -42.24
CA THR A 82 -17.32 31.68 -43.04
C THR A 82 -16.80 33.01 -42.53
N VAL A 83 -15.62 33.02 -41.91
CA VAL A 83 -14.91 34.24 -41.51
C VAL A 83 -14.20 34.82 -42.75
N PRO A 84 -14.33 36.12 -43.06
CA PRO A 84 -13.52 36.74 -44.11
C PRO A 84 -12.08 36.96 -43.63
N THR A 85 -11.13 36.43 -44.40
CA THR A 85 -9.69 36.70 -44.29
C THR A 85 -9.42 38.18 -44.53
N VAL A 86 -9.01 38.91 -43.48
CA VAL A 86 -8.39 40.23 -43.62
C VAL A 86 -6.90 40.09 -43.35
N ALA A 87 -6.10 40.29 -44.39
CA ALA A 87 -4.65 40.40 -44.31
C ALA A 87 -4.27 41.78 -43.75
N VAL A 88 -3.51 41.82 -42.65
CA VAL A 88 -2.77 43.01 -42.22
C VAL A 88 -1.33 42.60 -41.96
N THR A 89 -0.45 43.14 -42.79
CA THR A 89 1.00 43.01 -42.73
C THR A 89 1.57 44.14 -41.87
N ALA A 90 2.32 43.82 -40.80
CA ALA A 90 3.35 44.69 -40.24
C ALA A 90 4.28 43.88 -39.30
N PRO A 91 5.62 44.07 -39.35
CA PRO A 91 6.53 43.49 -38.38
C PRO A 91 6.70 44.47 -37.21
N VAL A 92 6.30 44.06 -36.00
CA VAL A 92 6.76 44.71 -34.76
C VAL A 92 7.76 43.78 -34.09
N THR A 93 9.01 44.22 -34.06
CA THR A 93 10.08 43.64 -33.24
C THR A 93 9.78 43.93 -31.78
N ASN A 94 9.00 43.07 -31.13
CA ASN A 94 8.83 43.12 -29.69
C ASN A 94 9.97 42.35 -29.02
N SER A 95 10.91 43.14 -28.52
CA SER A 95 11.92 42.76 -27.52
C SER A 95 11.26 41.93 -26.42
N ALA A 96 11.67 40.67 -26.31
CA ALA A 96 11.28 39.77 -25.24
C ALA A 96 11.86 40.26 -23.91
N ALA A 97 11.13 41.12 -23.22
CA ALA A 97 11.33 41.35 -21.80
C ALA A 97 11.00 40.03 -21.08
N ALA A 98 12.02 39.41 -20.49
CA ALA A 98 11.85 38.26 -19.63
C ALA A 98 10.87 38.59 -18.50
N THR A 99 9.70 37.96 -18.51
CA THR A 99 8.74 38.01 -17.42
C THR A 99 9.39 37.33 -16.21
N ALA A 100 9.87 38.11 -15.25
CA ALA A 100 10.25 37.56 -13.95
C ALA A 100 9.02 36.83 -13.35
N PRO A 101 9.15 35.60 -12.86
CA PRO A 101 8.02 34.90 -12.28
C PRO A 101 7.54 35.68 -11.05
N VAL A 102 6.23 35.93 -10.98
CA VAL A 102 5.57 36.41 -9.77
C VAL A 102 5.73 35.29 -8.74
N THR A 103 6.74 35.39 -7.88
CA THR A 103 6.96 34.41 -6.80
C THR A 103 5.98 34.71 -5.67
N THR A 104 4.95 33.86 -5.54
CA THR A 104 4.11 33.82 -4.35
C THR A 104 4.97 33.50 -3.12
N ALA A 105 4.64 34.03 -1.95
CA ALA A 105 5.45 33.85 -0.73
C ALA A 105 5.70 32.38 -0.41
N ASP A 106 4.65 31.57 -0.43
CA ASP A 106 4.70 30.12 -0.30
C ASP A 106 4.33 29.45 -1.63
N ASN A 107 5.23 28.65 -2.20
CA ASN A 107 4.93 27.86 -3.39
C ASN A 107 5.78 26.58 -3.47
N LEU A 108 5.14 25.48 -3.86
CA LEU A 108 5.77 24.19 -4.08
C LEU A 108 5.62 23.77 -5.53
N ASP A 109 6.71 23.31 -6.12
CA ASP A 109 6.69 22.62 -7.42
C ASP A 109 7.02 21.14 -7.20
N VAL A 110 6.28 20.27 -7.86
CA VAL A 110 6.57 18.83 -7.89
C VAL A 110 7.54 18.57 -9.04
N LEU A 111 8.69 17.95 -8.74
CA LEU A 111 9.71 17.65 -9.74
C LEU A 111 9.51 16.25 -10.32
N SER A 112 9.26 15.24 -9.47
CA SER A 112 9.07 13.85 -9.90
C SER A 112 8.53 12.96 -8.77
N ASP A 113 7.92 11.84 -9.15
CA ASP A 113 7.73 10.69 -8.26
C ASP A 113 9.04 9.92 -8.08
N VAL A 114 9.41 9.61 -6.82
CA VAL A 114 10.67 8.92 -6.50
C VAL A 114 10.47 7.42 -6.32
N THR A 115 9.41 7.00 -5.62
CA THR A 115 9.22 5.58 -5.26
C THR A 115 8.10 4.88 -6.01
N ILE A 116 6.90 5.47 -6.06
CA ILE A 116 5.70 4.81 -6.59
C ILE A 116 5.22 5.58 -7.83
N PRO A 117 5.51 5.10 -9.05
CA PRO A 117 4.93 5.64 -10.26
C PRO A 117 3.40 5.48 -10.28
N ASP A 118 2.75 6.31 -11.08
CA ASP A 118 1.31 6.27 -11.21
C ASP A 118 0.81 4.97 -11.85
N GLY A 119 -0.24 4.41 -11.27
CA GLY A 119 -0.88 3.18 -11.73
C GLY A 119 -0.18 1.91 -11.25
N THR A 120 0.78 2.04 -10.33
CA THR A 120 1.42 0.90 -9.67
C THR A 120 0.37 -0.02 -9.05
N ALA A 121 0.50 -1.32 -9.32
CA ALA A 121 -0.39 -2.34 -8.79
C ALA A 121 0.05 -2.73 -7.36
N PHE A 122 -0.92 -2.74 -6.45
CA PHE A 122 -0.78 -3.22 -5.08
C PHE A 122 -1.80 -4.32 -4.81
N TYR A 123 -1.52 -5.16 -3.83
CA TYR A 123 -2.52 -6.05 -3.25
C TYR A 123 -3.35 -5.31 -2.22
N THR A 124 -4.45 -5.92 -1.78
CA THR A 124 -5.28 -5.34 -0.72
C THR A 124 -4.49 -5.19 0.57
N ASN A 125 -4.71 -4.08 1.28
CA ASN A 125 -4.10 -3.80 2.59
C ASN A 125 -2.56 -3.80 2.62
N GLU A 126 -1.92 -3.57 1.48
CA GLU A 126 -0.47 -3.54 1.34
C GLU A 126 0.09 -2.18 1.75
N SER A 127 1.11 -2.16 2.61
CA SER A 127 1.78 -0.93 3.03
C SER A 127 2.85 -0.51 2.04
N PHE A 128 2.93 0.78 1.76
CA PHE A 128 3.94 1.36 0.89
C PHE A 128 4.35 2.76 1.36
N ASN A 129 5.46 3.27 0.86
CA ASN A 129 5.95 4.61 1.14
C ASN A 129 6.01 5.41 -0.16
N LYS A 130 5.11 6.38 -0.33
CA LYS A 130 5.14 7.31 -1.45
C LYS A 130 6.14 8.41 -1.14
N VAL A 131 7.05 8.68 -2.07
CA VAL A 131 8.01 9.78 -1.99
C VAL A 131 7.92 10.59 -3.27
N TRP A 132 7.79 11.90 -3.12
CA TRP A 132 7.92 12.87 -4.20
C TRP A 132 9.19 13.69 -4.01
N LYS A 133 9.87 14.00 -5.11
CA LYS A 133 10.89 15.03 -5.11
C LYS A 133 10.21 16.36 -5.42
N VAL A 134 10.36 17.33 -4.53
CA VAL A 134 9.69 18.63 -4.63
C VAL A 134 10.69 19.77 -4.43
N LYS A 135 10.31 20.97 -4.84
CA LYS A 135 11.11 22.18 -4.73
C LYS A 135 10.32 23.30 -4.06
N ASN A 136 10.97 24.01 -3.15
CA ASN A 136 10.48 25.30 -2.66
C ASN A 136 10.70 26.35 -3.75
N SER A 137 9.64 26.66 -4.50
CA SER A 137 9.63 27.70 -5.54
C SER A 137 9.09 29.04 -5.02
N GLY A 138 8.79 29.13 -3.72
CA GLY A 138 8.40 30.36 -3.03
C GLY A 138 9.59 31.18 -2.53
N SER A 139 9.30 32.19 -1.72
CA SER A 139 10.30 33.06 -1.09
C SER A 139 10.45 32.85 0.42
N THR A 140 9.59 32.04 1.05
CA THR A 140 9.63 31.73 2.48
C THR A 140 10.28 30.38 2.74
N THR A 141 11.04 30.27 3.83
CA THR A 141 11.56 28.98 4.31
C THR A 141 10.43 28.15 4.91
N TRP A 142 10.33 26.89 4.51
CA TRP A 142 9.46 25.92 5.16
C TRP A 142 10.17 25.33 6.38
N ASP A 143 9.43 25.11 7.46
CA ASP A 143 9.91 24.49 8.69
C ASP A 143 8.83 23.58 9.28
N SER A 144 8.98 23.14 10.54
CA SER A 144 8.04 22.23 11.21
C SER A 144 6.67 22.83 11.50
N THR A 145 6.46 24.13 11.26
CA THR A 145 5.13 24.77 11.32
C THR A 145 4.31 24.57 10.05
N TYR A 146 4.94 24.09 8.97
CA TYR A 146 4.29 23.70 7.74
C TYR A 146 3.89 22.23 7.81
N SER A 147 2.83 21.87 7.08
CA SER A 147 2.32 20.50 7.03
C SER A 147 1.94 20.09 5.62
N ILE A 148 2.01 18.80 5.36
CA ILE A 148 1.40 18.16 4.21
C ILE A 148 -0.04 17.85 4.59
N VAL A 149 -1.00 18.17 3.73
CA VAL A 149 -2.42 18.00 4.01
C VAL A 149 -3.10 17.25 2.88
N ASN A 150 -3.90 16.24 3.23
CA ASN A 150 -4.78 15.57 2.30
C ASN A 150 -5.99 16.47 2.00
N ILE A 151 -6.36 16.57 0.72
CA ILE A 151 -7.39 17.51 0.27
C ILE A 151 -8.66 16.85 -0.29
N ASP A 152 -8.70 15.51 -0.35
CA ASP A 152 -9.81 14.74 -0.94
C ASP A 152 -10.47 13.76 0.03
N GLY A 153 -9.97 13.66 1.26
CA GLY A 153 -10.43 12.73 2.30
C GLY A 153 -9.92 11.30 2.15
N ASN A 154 -9.21 10.98 1.06
CA ASN A 154 -8.70 9.64 0.82
C ASN A 154 -7.23 9.54 1.20
N THR A 155 -6.93 9.26 2.47
CA THR A 155 -5.54 9.32 2.96
C THR A 155 -4.74 8.03 2.75
N PHE A 156 -5.37 6.96 2.26
CA PHE A 156 -4.78 5.62 2.27
C PHE A 156 -4.26 5.21 3.66
N GLY A 157 -4.99 5.58 4.71
CA GLY A 157 -4.65 5.23 6.09
C GLY A 157 -3.54 6.08 6.73
N ALA A 158 -3.03 7.10 6.04
CA ALA A 158 -2.17 8.11 6.62
C ALA A 158 -2.99 9.16 7.41
N ASP A 159 -2.32 9.96 8.24
CA ASP A 159 -2.92 11.11 8.89
C ASP A 159 -3.29 12.19 7.86
N THR A 160 -4.39 12.90 8.09
CA THR A 160 -4.86 13.97 7.19
C THR A 160 -3.89 15.15 7.14
N VAL A 161 -3.19 15.44 8.25
CA VAL A 161 -2.24 16.55 8.38
C VAL A 161 -0.94 15.99 8.96
N ILE A 162 0.16 16.14 8.22
CA ILE A 162 1.47 15.59 8.57
C ILE A 162 2.48 16.74 8.61
N PRO A 163 2.99 17.12 9.79
CA PRO A 163 3.99 18.19 9.90
C PRO A 163 5.27 17.86 9.14
N LEU A 164 5.90 18.88 8.55
CA LEU A 164 7.24 18.71 8.02
C LEU A 164 8.24 18.50 9.16
N THR A 165 9.24 17.65 8.91
CA THR A 165 10.30 17.34 9.88
C THR A 165 11.61 18.04 9.58
N THR A 166 11.72 18.64 8.39
CA THR A 166 12.95 19.24 7.87
C THR A 166 12.66 20.64 7.35
N SER A 167 13.60 21.56 7.56
CA SER A 167 13.50 22.91 7.01
C SER A 167 14.01 22.97 5.56
N VAL A 168 13.29 23.68 4.71
CA VAL A 168 13.57 23.77 3.27
C VAL A 168 13.61 25.25 2.87
N LEU A 169 14.80 25.73 2.55
CA LEU A 169 15.02 27.10 2.12
C LEU A 169 14.38 27.36 0.73
N PRO A 170 14.06 28.62 0.40
CA PRO A 170 13.70 29.02 -0.95
C PRO A 170 14.69 28.51 -2.00
N GLY A 171 14.18 27.94 -3.08
CA GLY A 171 14.97 27.30 -4.15
C GLY A 171 15.48 25.89 -3.81
N GLY A 172 15.35 25.43 -2.56
CA GLY A 172 15.79 24.12 -2.11
C GLY A 172 14.89 22.99 -2.61
N GLU A 173 15.50 21.82 -2.84
CA GLU A 173 14.81 20.58 -3.19
C GLU A 173 14.80 19.63 -1.99
N PHE A 174 13.73 18.87 -1.82
CA PHE A 174 13.65 17.84 -0.79
C PHE A 174 12.76 16.66 -1.20
N GLU A 175 12.96 15.52 -0.55
CA GLU A 175 12.12 14.34 -0.72
C GLU A 175 11.05 14.28 0.37
N LEU A 176 9.79 14.32 -0.07
CA LEU A 176 8.63 14.33 0.79
C LEU A 176 8.00 12.94 0.80
N GLY A 177 8.07 12.25 1.95
CA GLY A 177 7.65 10.86 2.10
C GLY A 177 6.43 10.69 3.00
N ILE A 178 5.47 9.86 2.58
CA ILE A 178 4.30 9.47 3.38
C ILE A 178 4.13 7.94 3.34
N LYS A 179 4.00 7.34 4.52
CA LYS A 179 3.64 5.92 4.68
C LYS A 179 2.13 5.77 4.51
N MET A 180 1.73 4.86 3.62
CA MET A 180 0.34 4.63 3.23
C MET A 180 0.04 3.13 3.20
N LYS A 181 -1.24 2.80 3.08
CA LYS A 181 -1.75 1.45 2.95
C LYS A 181 -2.84 1.41 1.88
N SER A 182 -2.71 0.47 0.95
CA SER A 182 -3.68 0.31 -0.13
C SER A 182 -5.08 -0.08 0.42
N PRO A 183 -6.16 0.35 -0.25
CA PRO A 183 -7.52 -0.04 0.11
C PRO A 183 -7.75 -1.55 0.18
N SER A 184 -8.82 -1.96 0.87
CA SER A 184 -9.21 -3.36 1.01
C SER A 184 -10.02 -3.90 -0.17
N ALA A 185 -10.62 -3.02 -0.97
CA ALA A 185 -11.38 -3.36 -2.16
C ALA A 185 -10.52 -3.21 -3.42
N TYR A 186 -10.85 -3.99 -4.44
CA TYR A 186 -10.20 -3.89 -5.75
C TYR A 186 -10.69 -2.65 -6.49
N GLY A 187 -9.83 -2.08 -7.34
CA GLY A 187 -10.16 -0.91 -8.13
C GLY A 187 -8.97 0.03 -8.30
N GLU A 188 -9.26 1.20 -8.87
CA GLU A 188 -8.29 2.27 -9.02
C GLU A 188 -8.56 3.36 -7.99
N TYR A 189 -7.51 3.89 -7.39
CA TYR A 189 -7.64 4.83 -6.30
C TYR A 189 -6.68 5.99 -6.47
N MET A 190 -7.14 7.16 -6.03
CA MET A 190 -6.37 8.40 -6.03
C MET A 190 -6.38 9.00 -4.63
N SER A 191 -5.25 9.56 -4.21
CA SER A 191 -5.09 10.34 -2.98
C SER A 191 -4.34 11.64 -3.30
N ARG A 192 -4.91 12.80 -2.95
CA ARG A 192 -4.41 14.13 -3.33
C ARG A 192 -3.93 14.93 -2.13
N TRP A 193 -2.80 15.60 -2.28
CA TRP A 193 -2.08 16.27 -1.20
C TRP A 193 -1.53 17.63 -1.62
N LYS A 194 -1.48 18.57 -0.68
CA LYS A 194 -0.86 19.89 -0.84
C LYS A 194 -0.07 20.27 0.41
N LEU A 195 0.70 21.36 0.36
CA LEU A 195 1.27 21.96 1.57
C LEU A 195 0.31 22.97 2.20
N MET A 196 0.41 23.11 3.51
CA MET A 196 -0.29 24.06 4.34
C MET A 196 0.72 24.81 5.22
N ASN A 197 0.63 26.14 5.27
CA ASN A 197 1.50 26.97 6.11
C ASN A 197 0.96 27.10 7.55
N ALA A 198 1.72 27.77 8.41
CA ALA A 198 1.37 28.00 9.83
C ALA A 198 0.04 28.74 10.03
N ASN A 199 -0.42 29.51 9.04
CA ASN A 199 -1.70 30.23 9.07
C ASN A 199 -2.88 29.38 8.57
N GLY A 200 -2.65 28.10 8.24
CA GLY A 200 -3.65 27.20 7.69
C GLY A 200 -3.95 27.42 6.20
N GLN A 201 -3.12 28.19 5.49
CA GLN A 201 -3.32 28.41 4.05
C GLN A 201 -2.73 27.26 3.26
N ILE A 202 -3.54 26.68 2.37
CA ILE A 202 -3.14 25.58 1.47
C ILE A 202 -2.56 26.16 0.19
N PHE A 203 -1.36 25.74 -0.21
CA PHE A 203 -0.62 26.30 -1.34
C PHE A 203 0.13 25.24 -2.15
N GLY A 204 0.76 25.69 -3.25
CA GLY A 204 1.65 24.88 -4.08
C GLY A 204 0.93 24.02 -5.11
N THR A 205 1.75 23.34 -5.91
CA THR A 205 1.33 22.30 -6.86
C THR A 205 0.79 21.10 -6.09
N GLU A 206 -0.26 20.50 -6.64
CA GLU A 206 -0.85 19.29 -6.06
C GLU A 206 0.03 18.07 -6.30
N MET A 207 0.26 17.31 -5.24
CA MET A 207 0.87 15.99 -5.28
C MET A 207 -0.23 14.94 -5.24
N TYR A 208 -0.05 13.83 -5.95
CA TYR A 208 -1.03 12.76 -5.95
C TYR A 208 -0.40 11.37 -5.94
N VAL A 209 -1.21 10.40 -5.51
CA VAL A 209 -0.90 8.98 -5.52
C VAL A 209 -1.99 8.26 -6.29
N TYR A 210 -1.65 7.72 -7.46
CA TYR A 210 -2.55 6.87 -8.23
C TYR A 210 -2.09 5.42 -8.16
N ILE A 211 -2.94 4.53 -7.65
CA ILE A 211 -2.64 3.09 -7.52
C ILE A 211 -3.80 2.23 -8.04
N LYS A 212 -3.48 0.98 -8.38
CA LYS A 212 -4.45 -0.05 -8.72
C LYS A 212 -4.39 -1.17 -7.69
N VAL A 213 -5.51 -1.47 -7.03
CA VAL A 213 -5.60 -2.59 -6.10
C VAL A 213 -6.12 -3.81 -6.86
N THR A 214 -5.31 -4.86 -6.88
CA THR A 214 -5.53 -6.08 -7.66
C THR A 214 -5.51 -7.33 -6.79
N GLU A 215 -5.96 -8.45 -7.34
CA GLU A 215 -5.93 -9.74 -6.67
C GLU A 215 -4.50 -10.20 -6.39
N LYS A 216 -4.28 -10.84 -5.24
CA LYS A 216 -3.03 -11.57 -5.00
C LYS A 216 -2.96 -12.73 -5.97
N ALA A 217 -1.83 -12.86 -6.68
CA ALA A 217 -1.53 -14.07 -7.42
C ALA A 217 -1.53 -15.25 -6.44
N GLN A 218 -2.56 -16.09 -6.50
CA GLN A 218 -2.58 -17.32 -5.72
C GLN A 218 -1.49 -18.23 -6.24
N LYS A 219 -0.62 -18.71 -5.34
CA LYS A 219 0.38 -19.73 -5.66
C LYS A 219 -0.37 -20.99 -6.11
N THR A 220 -0.36 -21.27 -7.41
CA THR A 220 -0.96 -22.48 -7.96
C THR A 220 -0.24 -23.67 -7.32
N ALA A 221 -0.94 -24.47 -6.53
CA ALA A 221 -0.41 -25.75 -6.08
C ALA A 221 -0.29 -26.65 -7.32
N THR A 222 0.94 -27.00 -7.70
CA THR A 222 1.19 -28.05 -8.68
C THR A 222 0.47 -29.32 -8.21
N PRO A 223 -0.42 -29.95 -9.01
CA PRO A 223 -0.98 -31.23 -8.63
C PRO A 223 0.15 -32.24 -8.48
N ALA A 224 0.25 -32.85 -7.30
CA ALA A 224 1.10 -34.03 -7.13
C ALA A 224 0.49 -35.16 -7.97
N GLY A 225 1.21 -35.56 -9.02
CA GLY A 225 0.93 -36.77 -9.79
C GLY A 225 1.50 -38.01 -9.11
#